data_AF-A0A351QWI0-F1
#
_entry.id   AF-A0A351QWI0-F1
#
_cell.length_a   1.000
_cell.length_b   1.000
_cell.length_c   1.000
_cell.angle_alpha   90.00
_cell.angle_beta   90.00
_cell.angle_gamma   90.00
#
_symmetry.space_group_name_H-M   'P 1'
#
loop_
_entity.id
_entity.type
_entity.pdbx_description
1 polymer ?
#
loop_
_entity_poly.entity_id
_entity_poly.type
_entity_poly.pdbx_seq_one_letter_code
_entity_poly.pdbx_strand_id
1 'polypeptide(L)'
;MFKEHIDENKEQIIKDLIELVKIRSVASHKKPNMPFGEEVHKSLRFVLDKAKDMGFKSQSFCGYCGQVDAGCGDYTIGVLCHVDVNEEGAGWTKPPFSGEIYDGK
;
A
#
# COMPACT_ATOMS: atom_id res chain seq x y z
N MET A 1 -5.76 -1.27 25.92
CA MET A 1 -4.67 -2.00 25.24
C MET A 1 -4.71 -1.87 23.71
N PHE A 2 -5.56 -2.59 22.96
CA PHE A 2 -5.56 -2.47 21.48
C PHE A 2 -6.00 -1.09 20.98
N LYS A 3 -7.05 -0.52 21.59
CA LYS A 3 -7.53 0.82 21.24
C LYS A 3 -6.48 1.90 21.51
N GLU A 4 -5.87 1.90 22.69
CA GLU A 4 -4.76 2.81 23.02
C GLU A 4 -3.62 2.70 22.01
N HIS A 5 -3.21 1.47 21.66
CA HIS A 5 -2.15 1.28 20.67
C HIS A 5 -2.52 1.83 19.28
N ILE A 6 -3.79 1.64 18.84
CA ILE A 6 -4.27 2.22 17.58
C ILE A 6 -4.27 3.75 17.66
N ASP A 7 -4.74 4.32 18.77
CA ASP A 7 -4.81 5.77 18.97
C ASP A 7 -3.39 6.39 19.00
N GLU A 8 -2.42 5.75 19.65
CA GLU A 8 -1.01 6.15 19.68
C GLU A 8 -0.35 6.13 18.29
N ASN A 9 -0.74 5.19 17.42
CA ASN A 9 -0.16 5.02 16.09
C ASN A 9 -0.98 5.67 14.97
N LYS A 10 -2.14 6.26 15.30
CA LYS A 10 -3.13 6.75 14.34
C LYS A 10 -2.55 7.74 13.35
N GLU A 11 -1.76 8.70 13.83
CA GLU A 11 -1.16 9.73 12.96
C GLU A 11 -0.20 9.11 11.94
N GLN A 12 0.60 8.14 12.37
CA GLN A 12 1.54 7.45 11.49
C GLN A 12 0.81 6.57 10.46
N ILE A 13 -0.24 5.85 10.89
CA ILE A 13 -1.09 5.06 9.99
C ILE A 13 -1.72 5.96 8.91
N ILE A 14 -2.27 7.11 9.30
CA ILE A 14 -2.88 8.07 8.36
C ILE A 14 -1.82 8.63 7.41
N LYS A 15 -0.64 8.98 7.91
CA LYS A 15 0.46 9.49 7.08
C LYS A 15 0.89 8.48 6.03
N ASP A 16 1.11 7.22 6.43
CA ASP A 16 1.53 6.16 5.51
C ASP A 16 0.45 5.84 4.47
N LEU A 17 -0.83 5.88 4.87
CA LEU A 17 -1.95 5.74 3.96
C LEU A 17 -2.00 6.89 2.94
N ILE A 18 -1.80 8.13 3.37
CA ILE A 18 -1.76 9.31 2.49
C ILE A 18 -0.61 9.20 1.47
N GLU A 19 0.57 8.77 1.92
CA GLU A 19 1.71 8.53 1.04
C GLU A 19 1.40 7.46 -0.01
N LEU A 20 0.72 6.37 0.38
CA LEU A 20 0.29 5.31 -0.53
C LEU A 20 -0.79 5.81 -1.52
N VAL A 21 -1.80 6.54 -1.05
CA VAL A 21 -2.88 7.11 -1.88
C VAL A 21 -2.35 8.10 -2.91
N LYS A 22 -1.26 8.81 -2.62
CA LYS A 22 -0.61 9.71 -3.59
C LYS A 22 0.03 8.97 -4.77
N ILE A 23 0.19 7.66 -4.69
CA ILE A 23 0.63 6.83 -5.81
C ILE A 23 -0.61 6.48 -6.62
N ARG A 24 -0.70 7.02 -7.85
CA ARG A 24 -1.77 6.68 -8.80
C ARG A 24 -1.53 5.28 -9.37
N SER A 25 -1.77 4.24 -8.56
CA SER A 25 -1.54 2.83 -8.87
C SER A 25 -2.57 2.23 -9.83
N VAL A 26 -2.86 2.96 -10.91
CA VAL A 26 -3.70 2.50 -12.02
C VAL A 26 -2.82 1.70 -12.97
N ALA A 27 -3.32 0.54 -13.40
CA ALA A 27 -2.59 -0.33 -14.31
C ALA A 27 -2.23 0.38 -15.62
N SER A 28 -1.01 0.16 -16.11
CA SER A 28 -0.52 0.72 -17.37
C SER A 28 0.25 -0.31 -18.19
N HIS A 29 0.86 0.11 -19.31
CA HIS A 29 1.68 -0.77 -20.14
C HIS A 29 2.77 -1.47 -19.32
N LYS A 30 2.91 -2.79 -19.57
CA LYS A 30 3.95 -3.63 -18.96
C LYS A 30 5.35 -3.10 -19.28
N LYS A 31 6.24 -3.12 -18.28
CA LYS A 31 7.69 -2.91 -18.43
C LYS A 31 8.44 -4.10 -17.82
N PRO A 32 9.75 -4.29 -18.11
CA PRO A 32 10.54 -5.33 -17.46
C PRO A 32 10.43 -5.24 -15.92
N ASN A 33 10.06 -6.35 -15.26
CA ASN A 33 9.79 -6.43 -13.81
C ASN A 33 8.64 -5.55 -13.29
N MET A 34 7.78 -5.03 -14.17
CA MET A 34 6.63 -4.19 -13.83
C MET A 34 5.43 -4.62 -14.71
N PRO A 35 4.87 -5.82 -14.46
CA PRO A 35 3.85 -6.42 -15.32
C PRO A 35 2.57 -5.59 -15.44
N PHE A 36 2.27 -4.79 -14.42
CA PHE A 36 1.07 -3.94 -14.33
C PHE A 36 1.38 -2.45 -14.52
N GLY A 37 2.60 -2.10 -14.93
CA GLY A 37 3.03 -0.72 -15.09
C GLY A 37 3.82 -0.17 -13.90
N GLU A 38 4.36 1.03 -14.10
CA GLU A 38 5.32 1.66 -13.20
C GLU A 38 4.68 2.09 -11.88
N GLU A 39 3.50 2.70 -11.91
CA GLU A 39 2.84 3.20 -10.69
C GLU A 39 2.31 2.06 -9.80
N VAL A 40 1.79 0.97 -10.38
CA VAL A 40 1.42 -0.22 -9.61
C VAL A 40 2.66 -0.84 -8.96
N HIS A 41 3.76 -0.93 -9.70
CA HIS A 41 5.02 -1.41 -9.14
C HIS A 41 5.52 -0.51 -8.01
N LYS A 42 5.46 0.81 -8.17
CA LYS A 42 5.83 1.78 -7.14
C LYS A 42 4.99 1.64 -5.87
N SER A 43 3.69 1.42 -6.01
CA SER A 43 2.77 1.14 -4.89
C SER A 43 3.13 -0.14 -4.15
N LEU A 44 3.39 -1.24 -4.88
CA LEU A 44 3.88 -2.50 -4.30
C LEU A 44 5.21 -2.31 -3.57
N ARG A 45 6.17 -1.59 -4.17
CA ARG A 45 7.46 -1.29 -3.55
C ARG A 45 7.31 -0.47 -2.28
N PHE A 46 6.47 0.56 -2.28
CA PHE A 46 6.18 1.36 -1.10
C PHE A 46 5.74 0.50 0.09
N VAL A 47 4.79 -0.41 -0.12
CA VAL A 47 4.30 -1.30 0.95
C VAL A 47 5.40 -2.23 1.47
N LEU A 48 6.17 -2.85 0.56
CA LEU A 48 7.24 -3.79 0.96
C LEU A 48 8.40 -3.10 1.67
N ASP A 49 8.74 -1.89 1.26
CA ASP A 49 9.81 -1.09 1.87
C ASP A 49 9.36 -0.56 3.24
N LYS A 50 8.11 -0.09 3.38
CA LYS A 50 7.54 0.28 4.69
C LYS A 50 7.53 -0.91 5.66
N ALA A 51 7.12 -2.10 5.19
CA ALA A 51 7.14 -3.31 6.01
C ALA A 51 8.57 -3.65 6.49
N LYS A 52 9.57 -3.46 5.62
CA LYS A 52 10.97 -3.66 5.99
C LYS A 52 11.44 -2.64 7.03
N ASP A 53 11.05 -1.38 6.90
CA ASP A 53 11.36 -0.32 7.87
C ASP A 53 10.74 -0.60 9.25
N MET A 54 9.58 -1.26 9.27
CA MET A 54 8.93 -1.75 10.50
C MET A 54 9.57 -3.04 11.06
N GLY A 55 10.60 -3.60 10.40
CA GLY A 55 11.31 -4.79 10.84
C GLY A 55 10.71 -6.12 10.38
N PHE A 56 9.71 -6.10 9.49
CA PHE A 56 9.19 -7.33 8.89
C PHE A 56 10.11 -7.85 7.77
N LYS A 57 10.02 -9.14 7.51
CA LYS A 57 10.60 -9.72 6.30
C LYS A 57 9.66 -9.41 5.14
N SER A 58 10.18 -8.80 4.08
CA SER A 58 9.40 -8.52 2.87
C SER A 58 10.14 -9.05 1.63
N GLN A 59 9.38 -9.62 0.70
CA GLN A 59 9.89 -10.17 -0.55
C GLN A 59 9.03 -9.73 -1.73
N SER A 60 9.66 -9.42 -2.86
CA SER A 60 9.00 -9.15 -4.14
C SER A 60 9.22 -10.31 -5.10
N PHE A 61 8.19 -10.70 -5.84
CA PHE A 61 8.22 -11.78 -6.82
C PHE A 61 8.11 -11.20 -8.23
N CYS A 62 9.26 -10.86 -8.82
CA CYS A 62 9.37 -10.32 -10.18
C CYS A 62 8.44 -9.11 -10.47
N GLY A 63 8.10 -8.34 -9.43
CA GLY A 63 7.16 -7.22 -9.51
C GLY A 63 5.69 -7.58 -9.70
N TYR A 64 5.32 -8.87 -9.69
CA TYR A 64 3.92 -9.33 -9.78
C TYR A 64 3.20 -9.18 -8.44
N CYS A 65 3.83 -9.63 -7.37
CA CYS A 65 3.29 -9.58 -6.03
C CYS A 65 4.42 -9.43 -5.01
N GLY A 66 4.02 -9.25 -3.76
CA GLY A 66 4.93 -9.25 -2.64
C GLY A 66 4.32 -9.96 -1.45
N GLN A 67 5.19 -10.38 -0.54
CA GLN A 67 4.84 -11.05 0.70
C GLN A 67 5.53 -10.32 1.85
N VAL A 68 4.81 -10.17 2.96
CA VAL A 68 5.31 -9.65 4.22
C VAL A 68 5.04 -10.72 5.27
N ASP A 69 6.09 -11.17 5.97
CA ASP A 69 5.98 -12.21 6.99
C ASP A 69 6.04 -11.61 8.39
N ALA A 70 5.11 -12.05 9.23
CA ALA A 70 5.07 -11.77 10.66
C ALA A 70 4.92 -13.08 11.45
N GLY A 71 5.80 -13.32 12.42
CA GLY A 71 5.79 -14.52 13.26
C GLY A 71 6.45 -15.75 12.62
N CYS A 72 6.30 -16.90 13.30
CA CYS A 72 6.82 -18.20 12.88
C CYS A 72 5.99 -19.34 13.50
N GLY A 73 5.83 -20.46 12.81
CA GLY A 73 5.12 -21.64 13.31
C GLY A 73 4.77 -22.64 12.22
N ASP A 74 4.08 -23.72 12.59
CA ASP A 74 3.69 -24.80 11.66
C ASP A 74 2.51 -24.43 10.76
N TYR A 75 1.78 -23.36 11.11
CA TYR A 75 0.61 -22.89 10.39
C TYR A 75 0.76 -21.42 10.00
N THR A 76 0.26 -21.09 8.81
CA THR A 76 0.27 -19.73 8.26
C THR A 76 -1.16 -19.22 8.06
N ILE A 77 -1.42 -18.00 8.51
CA ILE A 77 -2.63 -17.26 8.16
C ILE A 77 -2.29 -16.30 7.02
N GLY A 78 -2.95 -16.47 5.88
CA GLY A 78 -2.78 -15.59 4.72
C GLY A 78 -3.76 -14.42 4.76
N VAL A 79 -3.25 -13.20 4.65
CA VAL A 79 -4.05 -11.98 4.42
C VAL A 79 -3.72 -11.47 3.02
N LEU A 80 -4.66 -11.63 2.10
CA LEU A 80 -4.52 -11.21 0.71
C LEU A 80 -5.05 -9.77 0.54
N CYS A 81 -4.20 -8.89 0.03
CA CYS A 81 -4.53 -7.49 -0.26
C CYS A 81 -4.10 -7.14 -1.68
N HIS A 82 -4.60 -6.02 -2.20
CA HIS A 82 -4.20 -5.46 -3.48
C HIS A 82 -3.76 -4.00 -3.29
N VAL A 83 -2.95 -3.51 -4.21
CA VAL A 83 -2.37 -2.15 -4.16
C VAL A 83 -2.68 -1.32 -5.41
N ASP A 84 -3.25 -1.96 -6.43
CA ASP A 84 -3.76 -1.33 -7.65
C ASP A 84 -5.18 -0.81 -7.45
N VAL A 85 -5.53 0.20 -8.24
CA VAL A 85 -6.84 0.85 -8.24
C VAL A 85 -7.35 1.06 -9.66
N ASN A 86 -8.65 1.30 -9.77
CA ASN A 86 -9.27 1.67 -11.04
C ASN A 86 -8.91 3.11 -11.44
N GLU A 87 -9.13 3.43 -12.71
CA GLU A 87 -9.11 4.82 -13.18
C GLU A 87 -10.11 5.67 -12.38
N GLU A 88 -9.71 6.91 -12.08
CA GLU A 88 -10.48 7.84 -11.25
C GLU A 88 -11.86 8.17 -11.85
N GLY A 89 -12.00 8.15 -13.17
CA GLY A 89 -13.20 8.63 -13.85
C GLY A 89 -13.45 10.13 -13.63
N ALA A 90 -14.70 10.55 -13.76
CA ALA A 90 -15.12 11.95 -13.64
C ALA A 90 -15.98 12.20 -12.39
N GLY A 91 -16.17 13.48 -12.03
CA GLY A 91 -17.08 13.88 -10.94
C GLY A 91 -16.42 14.09 -9.58
N TRP A 92 -15.09 14.07 -9.52
CA TRP A 92 -14.35 14.34 -8.28
C TRP A 92 -14.42 15.82 -7.90
N THR A 93 -14.76 16.09 -6.64
CA THR A 93 -14.72 17.44 -6.05
C THR A 93 -13.32 17.80 -5.53
N LYS A 94 -12.45 16.80 -5.38
CA LYS A 94 -11.06 16.90 -4.90
C LYS A 94 -10.15 16.05 -5.78
N PRO A 95 -8.86 16.40 -5.98
CA PRO A 95 -7.98 15.57 -6.79
C PRO A 95 -7.88 14.14 -6.21
N PRO A 96 -8.16 13.08 -7.00
CA PRO A 96 -8.36 11.72 -6.47
C PRO A 96 -7.16 11.15 -5.69
N PHE A 97 -5.95 11.54 -6.09
CA PHE A 97 -4.68 11.07 -5.52
C PHE A 97 -3.99 12.17 -4.69
N SER A 98 -4.73 13.17 -4.18
CA SER A 98 -4.13 14.21 -3.34
C SER A 98 -3.75 13.71 -1.95
N GLY A 99 -4.49 12.72 -1.43
CA GLY A 99 -4.42 12.32 -0.01
C GLY A 99 -4.79 13.47 0.94
N GLU A 100 -5.64 14.40 0.49
CA GLU A 100 -6.15 15.51 1.31
C GLU A 100 -7.10 14.96 2.38
N ILE A 101 -6.89 15.38 3.63
CA ILE A 101 -7.84 15.15 4.72
C ILE A 101 -8.89 16.26 4.66
N TYR A 102 -10.16 15.90 4.48
CA TYR A 102 -11.28 16.82 4.40
C TYR A 102 -12.36 16.44 5.42
N ASP A 103 -12.73 17.37 6.31
CA ASP A 103 -13.66 17.13 7.43
C ASP A 103 -13.28 15.91 8.29
N GLY A 104 -11.97 15.71 8.49
CA GLY A 104 -11.42 14.61 9.29
C GLY A 104 -11.48 13.23 8.61
N LYS A 105 -11.65 13.19 7.28
CA LYS A 105 -11.68 11.98 6.45
C LYS A 105 -10.64 12.02 5.35
#